data_AF-A0A9X2T8S9-F1
#
_entry.id   AF-A0A9X2T8S9-F1
#
_cell.length_a   1.000
_cell.length_b   1.000
_cell.length_c   1.000
_cell.angle_alpha   90.00
_cell.angle_beta   90.00
_cell.angle_gamma   90.00
#
_symmetry.space_group_name_H-M   'P 1'
#
loop_
_entity.id
_entity.type
_entity.pdbx_description
1 polymer ?
#
loop_
_entity_poly.entity_id
_entity_poly.type
_entity_poly.pdbx_seq_one_letter_code
_entity_poly.pdbx_strand_id
1 'polypeptide(L)'
;MAARLPLLPLCLLAPMLLAAAPAAARDGVPEAAGCQSPTLAPREYLDCLNREQKRSDRDVSNAVAGATAAIQAREDLQSAQRRRWVALLKEAQARFVGWRNFECQSIAPYEGSDGRRTIGGRIGGIGVIEERLFCLIAANSHRAADLSRRYPPPAGWQPPADRPEADAAPDPVEAASRVPSGPVRIIDMAPAGP
;
A
#
# COMPACT_ATOMS: atom_id res chain seq x y z
N MET A 1 -52.77 -46.15 27.90
CA MET A 1 -53.50 -44.94 27.50
C MET A 1 -52.69 -43.75 27.96
N ALA A 2 -51.92 -43.13 27.06
CA ALA A 2 -51.06 -41.97 27.38
C ALA A 2 -51.56 -40.76 26.59
N ALA A 3 -51.87 -39.69 27.32
CA ALA A 3 -52.46 -38.47 26.78
C ALA A 3 -51.44 -37.63 26.00
N ARG A 4 -51.86 -37.16 24.83
CA ARG A 4 -51.13 -36.22 23.98
C ARG A 4 -51.31 -34.80 24.54
N LEU A 5 -50.21 -34.08 24.75
CA LEU A 5 -50.22 -32.64 25.00
C LEU A 5 -50.01 -31.88 23.68
N PRO A 6 -50.70 -30.75 23.46
CA PRO A 6 -50.80 -30.08 22.17
C PRO A 6 -49.61 -29.15 21.88
N LEU A 7 -49.31 -29.03 20.59
CA LEU A 7 -48.56 -27.90 20.02
C LEU A 7 -49.34 -26.60 20.28
N LEU A 8 -48.63 -25.55 20.72
CA LEU A 8 -49.00 -24.17 20.41
C LEU A 8 -47.74 -23.37 20.03
N PRO A 9 -47.84 -22.51 19.00
CA PRO A 9 -46.73 -21.79 18.39
C PRO A 9 -46.52 -20.46 19.13
N LEU A 10 -45.28 -20.17 19.53
CA LEU A 10 -44.93 -18.89 20.13
C LEU A 10 -43.88 -18.16 19.30
N CYS A 11 -44.40 -17.16 18.57
CA CYS A 11 -43.83 -15.83 18.39
C CYS A 11 -42.42 -15.71 17.80
N LEU A 12 -42.41 -15.49 16.48
CA LEU A 12 -41.75 -14.37 15.81
C LEU A 12 -41.25 -13.27 16.78
N LEU A 13 -39.93 -13.11 16.88
CA LEU A 13 -39.20 -11.85 17.12
C LEU A 13 -37.70 -12.21 17.16
N ALA A 14 -37.12 -12.51 16.00
CA ALA A 14 -35.66 -12.44 15.86
C ALA A 14 -35.32 -10.96 15.71
N PRO A 15 -34.70 -10.29 16.71
CA PRO A 15 -34.23 -8.94 16.51
C PRO A 15 -33.13 -8.99 15.44
N MET A 16 -33.30 -8.17 14.41
CA MET A 16 -32.19 -7.79 13.54
C MET A 16 -31.10 -7.15 14.41
N LEU A 17 -30.17 -7.98 14.89
CA LEU A 17 -28.85 -7.54 15.27
C LEU A 17 -28.16 -7.13 13.96
N LEU A 18 -28.46 -5.90 13.50
CA LEU A 18 -27.51 -5.14 12.71
C LEU A 18 -26.27 -5.07 13.58
N ALA A 19 -25.32 -5.96 13.30
CA ALA A 19 -23.94 -5.76 13.70
C ALA A 19 -23.57 -4.40 13.16
N ALA A 20 -23.55 -3.40 14.04
CA ALA A 20 -22.72 -2.24 13.86
C ALA A 20 -21.30 -2.78 13.73
N ALA A 21 -20.91 -3.09 12.49
CA ALA A 21 -19.52 -3.19 12.15
C ALA A 21 -18.93 -1.88 12.70
N PRO A 22 -17.95 -1.94 13.61
CA PRO A 22 -17.31 -0.71 14.03
C PRO A 22 -16.88 -0.05 12.74
N ALA A 23 -17.37 1.17 12.51
CA ALA A 23 -16.78 2.04 11.50
C ALA A 23 -15.29 1.93 11.78
N ALA A 24 -14.55 1.29 10.87
CA ALA A 24 -13.13 1.13 11.01
C ALA A 24 -12.65 2.52 11.37
N ALA A 25 -12.21 2.69 12.62
CA ALA A 25 -11.49 3.87 13.00
C ALA A 25 -10.49 4.00 11.87
N ARG A 26 -10.48 5.16 11.21
CA ARG A 26 -9.34 5.50 10.39
C ARG A 26 -8.22 5.42 11.39
N ASP A 27 -7.55 4.28 11.45
CA ASP A 27 -6.23 4.11 12.02
C ASP A 27 -5.38 5.01 11.11
N GLY A 28 -5.57 6.32 11.28
CA GLY A 28 -4.70 7.34 10.76
C GLY A 28 -3.36 6.85 11.24
N VAL A 29 -2.50 6.55 10.26
CA VAL A 29 -1.13 6.10 10.46
C VAL A 29 -0.64 6.72 11.75
N PRO A 30 -0.47 5.95 12.84
CA PRO A 30 -0.39 6.53 14.18
C PRO A 30 0.76 7.54 14.19
N GLU A 31 0.41 8.84 14.10
CA GLU A 31 1.30 9.97 13.84
C GLU A 31 2.58 9.59 13.08
N ALA A 32 2.47 8.94 11.90
CA ALA A 32 3.57 8.40 11.09
C ALA A 32 4.95 8.36 11.79
N ALA A 33 5.09 7.44 12.75
CA ALA A 33 6.35 7.17 13.44
C ALA A 33 6.97 8.36 14.22
N GLY A 34 6.15 9.19 14.86
CA GLY A 34 6.58 10.23 15.79
C GLY A 34 6.84 11.60 15.15
N CYS A 35 6.50 11.77 13.87
CA CYS A 35 6.48 13.09 13.24
C CYS A 35 5.25 13.87 13.73
N GLN A 36 5.42 14.73 14.73
CA GLN A 36 4.31 15.51 15.30
C GLN A 36 4.26 16.93 14.73
N SER A 37 3.30 17.18 13.83
CA SER A 37 3.04 18.47 13.19
C SER A 37 2.99 19.69 14.15
N PRO A 38 2.33 19.65 15.32
CA PRO A 38 2.27 20.84 16.21
C PRO A 38 3.61 21.15 16.92
N THR A 39 4.59 20.24 16.86
CA THR A 39 5.87 20.39 17.57
C THR A 39 7.03 20.79 16.67
N LEU A 40 6.89 20.61 15.34
CA LEU A 40 7.95 20.82 14.37
C LEU A 40 7.64 22.02 13.47
N ALA A 41 8.68 22.75 13.03
CA ALA A 41 8.49 23.70 11.95
C ALA A 41 8.06 22.96 10.67
N PRO A 42 7.27 23.57 9.76
CA PRO A 42 6.72 22.87 8.59
C PRO A 42 7.76 22.12 7.73
N ARG A 43 8.97 22.67 7.60
CA ARG A 43 10.06 22.02 6.87
C ARG A 43 10.62 20.80 7.61
N GLU A 44 10.84 20.92 8.92
CA GLU A 44 11.35 19.82 9.76
C GLU A 44 10.35 18.67 9.81
N TYR A 45 9.06 18.99 9.82
CA TYR A 45 7.98 18.02 9.72
C TYR A 45 8.01 17.24 8.40
N LEU A 46 8.11 17.94 7.27
CA LEU A 46 8.25 17.29 5.96
C LEU A 46 9.53 16.46 5.85
N ASP A 47 10.65 16.94 6.39
CA ASP A 47 11.90 16.19 6.43
C ASP A 47 11.76 14.92 7.28
N CYS A 48 11.00 14.98 8.38
CA CYS A 48 10.66 13.82 9.19
C CYS A 48 9.85 12.79 8.39
N LEU A 49 8.76 13.22 7.74
CA LEU A 49 7.92 12.33 6.93
C LEU A 49 8.71 11.67 5.78
N ASN A 50 9.61 12.40 5.12
CA ASN A 50 10.47 11.82 4.09
C ASN A 50 11.44 10.76 4.64
N ARG A 51 12.00 10.96 5.84
CA ARG A 51 12.84 9.94 6.49
C ARG A 51 12.04 8.68 6.82
N GLU A 52 10.83 8.84 7.35
CA GLU A 52 9.95 7.71 7.65
C GLU A 52 9.46 6.99 6.39
N GLN A 53 9.19 7.73 5.32
CA GLN A 53 8.89 7.15 4.02
C GLN A 53 10.05 6.28 3.52
N LYS A 54 11.29 6.79 3.52
CA LYS A 54 12.49 6.03 3.15
C LYS A 54 12.72 4.81 4.05
N ARG A 55 12.48 4.95 5.35
CA ARG A 55 12.55 3.83 6.30
C ARG A 55 11.52 2.76 5.97
N SER A 56 10.27 3.14 5.72
CA SER A 56 9.20 2.20 5.36
C SER A 56 9.49 1.45 4.04
N ASP A 57 10.14 2.10 3.07
CA ASP A 57 10.60 1.45 1.84
C ASP A 57 11.69 0.40 2.12
N ARG A 58 12.63 0.69 3.02
CA ARG A 58 13.63 -0.29 3.46
C ARG A 58 12.97 -1.45 4.20
N ASP A 59 12.02 -1.18 5.09
CA ASP A 59 11.34 -2.20 5.88
C ASP A 59 10.56 -3.18 4.99
N VAL A 60 9.82 -2.68 3.98
CA VAL A 60 9.14 -3.57 3.03
C VAL A 60 10.11 -4.34 2.15
N SER A 61 11.23 -3.73 1.72
CA SER A 61 12.28 -4.41 0.97
C SER A 61 12.91 -5.56 1.77
N ASN A 62 13.23 -5.29 3.04
CA ASN A 62 13.76 -6.28 3.98
C ASN A 62 12.75 -7.40 4.23
N ALA A 63 11.47 -7.09 4.40
CA ALA A 63 10.43 -8.09 4.56
C ALA A 63 10.28 -8.99 3.31
N VAL A 64 10.42 -8.45 2.10
CA VAL A 64 10.42 -9.24 0.84
C VAL A 64 11.65 -10.16 0.77
N ALA A 65 12.83 -9.66 1.15
CA ALA A 65 14.05 -10.45 1.19
C ALA A 65 13.95 -11.58 2.23
N GLY A 66 13.43 -11.28 3.43
CA GLY A 66 13.19 -12.26 4.48
C GLY A 66 12.18 -13.33 4.07
N ALA A 67 11.07 -12.92 3.44
CA ALA A 67 10.07 -13.84 2.90
C ALA A 67 10.66 -14.76 1.81
N THR A 68 11.53 -14.21 0.96
CA THR A 68 12.25 -15.00 -0.05
C THR A 68 13.17 -16.03 0.59
N ALA A 69 13.92 -15.65 1.62
CA ALA A 69 14.79 -16.56 2.37
C ALA A 69 13.99 -17.65 3.08
N ALA A 70 12.86 -17.30 3.69
CA ALA A 70 11.95 -18.25 4.34
C ALA A 70 11.42 -19.29 3.35
N ILE A 71 11.01 -18.89 2.14
CA ILE A 71 10.59 -19.82 1.09
C ILE A 71 11.75 -20.71 0.66
N GLN A 72 12.96 -20.15 0.51
CA GLN A 72 14.15 -20.91 0.08
C GLN A 72 14.59 -21.97 1.10
N ALA A 73 14.41 -21.71 2.39
CA ALA A 73 14.74 -22.62 3.48
C ALA A 73 13.76 -23.80 3.65
N ARG A 74 12.66 -23.85 2.87
CA ARG A 74 11.67 -24.95 2.91
C ARG A 74 12.22 -26.25 2.32
N GLU A 75 12.72 -27.13 3.18
CA GLU A 75 13.27 -28.44 2.79
C GLU A 75 12.19 -29.45 2.34
N ASP A 76 10.95 -29.24 2.77
CA ASP A 76 9.77 -30.07 2.42
C ASP A 76 9.29 -29.86 0.97
N LEU A 77 9.79 -28.83 0.28
CA LEU A 77 9.42 -28.52 -1.10
C LEU A 77 10.50 -28.95 -2.08
N GLN A 78 10.10 -29.28 -3.31
CA GLN A 78 11.06 -29.44 -4.40
C GLN A 78 11.64 -28.08 -4.83
N SER A 79 12.87 -28.10 -5.36
CA SER A 79 13.56 -26.88 -5.83
C SER A 79 12.74 -26.08 -6.85
N ALA A 80 12.02 -26.75 -7.76
CA ALA A 80 11.17 -26.13 -8.76
C ALA A 80 9.96 -25.41 -8.13
N GLN A 81 9.35 -26.00 -7.10
CA GLN A 81 8.24 -25.40 -6.36
C GLN A 81 8.70 -24.14 -5.62
N ARG A 82 9.85 -24.19 -4.92
CA ARG A 82 10.44 -23.01 -4.27
C ARG A 82 10.70 -21.87 -5.27
N ARG A 83 11.33 -22.17 -6.40
CA ARG A 83 11.60 -21.18 -7.45
C ARG A 83 10.31 -20.56 -7.99
N ARG A 84 9.28 -21.38 -8.26
CA ARG A 84 7.98 -20.89 -8.73
C ARG A 84 7.31 -20.00 -7.69
N TRP A 85 7.34 -20.37 -6.41
CA TRP A 85 6.77 -19.56 -5.34
C TRP A 85 7.48 -18.21 -5.21
N VAL A 86 8.82 -18.18 -5.21
CA VAL A 86 9.58 -16.92 -5.19
C VAL A 86 9.22 -16.04 -6.39
N ALA A 87 9.06 -16.60 -7.59
CA ALA A 87 8.63 -15.84 -8.77
C ALA A 87 7.25 -15.19 -8.58
N LEU A 88 6.28 -15.94 -8.05
CA LEU A 88 4.94 -15.43 -7.75
C LEU A 88 4.96 -14.36 -6.65
N LEU A 89 5.80 -14.51 -5.63
CA LEU A 89 5.98 -13.49 -4.59
C LEU A 89 6.52 -12.18 -5.18
N LYS A 90 7.52 -12.26 -6.07
CA LYS A 90 8.06 -11.09 -6.78
C LYS A 90 7.00 -10.41 -7.63
N GLU A 91 6.20 -11.18 -8.35
CA GLU A 91 5.11 -10.66 -9.17
C GLU A 91 4.02 -9.98 -8.32
N ALA A 92 3.66 -10.58 -7.19
CA ALA A 92 2.73 -9.97 -6.23
C ALA A 92 3.30 -8.67 -5.64
N GLN A 93 4.61 -8.61 -5.37
CA GLN A 93 5.26 -7.40 -4.89
C GLN A 93 5.26 -6.28 -5.95
N ALA A 94 5.51 -6.62 -7.22
CA ALA A 94 5.43 -5.65 -8.32
C ALA A 94 4.01 -5.07 -8.45
N ARG A 95 2.97 -5.91 -8.35
CA ARG A 95 1.57 -5.46 -8.33
C ARG A 95 1.25 -4.57 -7.14
N PHE A 96 1.75 -4.92 -5.96
CA PHE A 96 1.61 -4.07 -4.77
C PHE A 96 2.23 -2.69 -4.99
N VAL A 97 3.45 -2.60 -5.54
CA VAL A 97 4.09 -1.31 -5.81
C VAL A 97 3.28 -0.48 -6.80
N GLY A 98 2.80 -1.11 -7.89
CA GLY A 98 1.94 -0.44 -8.87
C GLY A 98 0.64 0.11 -8.26
N TRP A 99 -0.07 -0.73 -7.50
CA TRP A 99 -1.28 -0.33 -6.77
C TRP A 99 -0.99 0.78 -5.76
N ARG A 100 0.00 0.61 -4.88
CA ARG A 100 0.39 1.60 -3.86
C ARG A 100 0.70 2.95 -4.50
N ASN A 101 1.47 2.95 -5.58
CA ASN A 101 1.85 4.19 -6.26
C ASN A 101 0.61 4.89 -6.84
N PHE A 102 -0.30 4.13 -7.46
CA PHE A 102 -1.55 4.68 -7.99
C PHE A 102 -2.43 5.27 -6.88
N GLU A 103 -2.69 4.51 -5.80
CA GLU A 103 -3.46 4.99 -4.65
C GLU A 103 -2.85 6.26 -4.05
N CYS A 104 -1.56 6.22 -3.70
CA CYS A 104 -0.95 7.31 -2.95
C CYS A 104 -0.63 8.55 -3.78
N GLN A 105 -0.49 8.43 -5.11
CA GLN A 105 -0.20 9.58 -5.98
C GLN A 105 -1.46 10.15 -6.63
N SER A 106 -2.45 9.31 -6.94
CA SER A 106 -3.62 9.70 -7.72
C SER A 106 -4.90 9.79 -6.91
N ILE A 107 -5.01 9.10 -5.76
CA ILE A 107 -6.24 9.06 -4.96
C ILE A 107 -6.07 9.80 -3.63
N ALA A 108 -5.05 9.44 -2.84
CA ALA A 108 -4.82 9.99 -1.50
C ALA A 108 -4.86 11.54 -1.41
N PRO A 109 -4.35 12.31 -2.40
CA PRO A 109 -4.48 13.78 -2.41
C PRO A 109 -5.92 14.31 -2.27
N TYR A 110 -6.92 13.53 -2.66
CA TYR A 110 -8.35 13.89 -2.61
C TYR A 110 -9.05 13.38 -1.35
N GLU A 111 -8.43 12.46 -0.61
CA GLU A 111 -9.04 11.81 0.57
C GLU A 111 -8.72 12.54 1.88
N GLY A 112 -7.70 13.39 1.87
CA GLY A 112 -7.26 14.16 3.02
C GLY A 112 -8.33 15.09 3.58
N SER A 113 -8.45 15.11 4.91
CA SER A 113 -9.38 16.00 5.64
C SER A 113 -9.07 17.49 5.43
N ASP A 114 -7.84 17.79 5.01
CA ASP A 114 -7.27 19.11 4.79
C ASP A 114 -7.22 19.53 3.32
N GLY A 115 -8.09 19.03 2.44
CA GLY A 115 -8.30 19.57 1.08
C GLY A 115 -8.57 21.09 1.02
N ARG A 116 -8.76 21.73 2.20
CA ARG A 116 -8.87 23.18 2.43
C ARG A 116 -7.53 23.90 2.70
N ARG A 117 -6.45 23.20 3.08
CA ARG A 117 -5.11 23.78 3.34
C ARG A 117 -4.22 23.71 2.10
N THR A 118 -4.73 24.23 1.00
CA THR A 118 -3.87 24.67 -0.09
C THR A 118 -3.33 26.03 0.30
N ILE A 119 -2.00 26.20 0.35
CA ILE A 119 -1.43 27.55 0.37
C ILE A 119 -1.82 28.17 -0.98
N GLY A 120 -2.88 29.00 -1.00
CA GLY A 120 -3.32 29.75 -2.18
C GLY A 120 -4.33 29.08 -3.13
N GLY A 121 -5.13 28.09 -2.70
CA GLY A 121 -6.28 27.61 -3.51
C GLY A 121 -5.93 26.77 -4.73
N ARG A 122 -4.66 26.43 -4.95
CA ARG A 122 -4.22 25.50 -6.00
C ARG A 122 -4.05 24.11 -5.41
N ILE A 123 -4.62 23.09 -6.08
CA ILE A 123 -4.32 21.68 -5.82
C ILE A 123 -2.78 21.52 -5.96
N GLY A 124 -2.08 21.36 -4.83
CA GLY A 124 -0.61 21.46 -4.77
C GLY A 124 -0.02 22.04 -3.47
N GLY A 125 -0.81 22.28 -2.43
CA GLY A 125 -0.31 22.69 -1.12
C GLY A 125 0.38 21.55 -0.34
N ILE A 126 1.06 21.90 0.77
CA ILE A 126 1.77 20.97 1.66
C ILE A 126 0.89 19.79 2.10
N GLY A 127 -0.43 20.00 2.30
CA GLY A 127 -1.37 18.92 2.64
C GLY A 127 -1.44 17.80 1.60
N VAL A 128 -1.24 18.09 0.30
CA VAL A 128 -1.21 17.05 -0.74
C VAL A 128 0.04 16.17 -0.64
N ILE A 129 1.18 16.78 -0.30
CA ILE A 129 2.44 16.05 -0.11
C ILE A 129 2.36 15.19 1.15
N GLU A 130 1.79 15.74 2.22
CA GLU A 130 1.58 15.05 3.49
C GLU A 130 0.70 13.81 3.34
N GLU A 131 -0.49 13.94 2.74
CA GLU A 131 -1.41 12.81 2.53
C GLU A 131 -0.79 11.70 1.67
N ARG A 132 -0.03 12.09 0.64
CA ARG A 132 0.75 11.13 -0.16
C ARG A 132 1.78 10.39 0.69
N LEU A 133 2.56 11.10 1.51
CA LEU A 133 3.59 10.49 2.35
C LEU A 133 2.97 9.56 3.39
N PHE A 134 1.86 9.95 4.01
CA PHE A 134 1.11 9.09 4.93
C PHE A 134 0.63 7.81 4.25
N CYS A 135 -0.01 7.92 3.09
CA CYS A 135 -0.45 6.75 2.34
C CYS A 135 0.71 5.79 2.04
N LEU A 136 1.86 6.31 1.59
CA LEU A 136 3.04 5.50 1.29
C LEU A 136 3.56 4.77 2.53
N ILE A 137 3.73 5.49 3.64
CA ILE A 137 4.21 4.94 4.92
C ILE A 137 3.25 3.84 5.42
N ALA A 138 1.95 4.10 5.38
CA ALA A 138 0.92 3.15 5.82
C ALA A 138 0.96 1.85 5.01
N ALA A 139 0.90 1.98 3.69
CA ALA A 139 0.84 0.85 2.78
C ALA A 139 2.11 -0.01 2.88
N ASN A 140 3.28 0.63 2.96
CA ASN A 140 4.55 -0.08 3.17
C ASN A 140 4.58 -0.82 4.51
N SER A 141 4.16 -0.16 5.60
CA SER A 141 4.13 -0.75 6.94
C SER A 141 3.20 -1.97 7.00
N HIS A 142 1.99 -1.85 6.44
CA HIS A 142 1.04 -2.95 6.36
C HIS A 142 1.59 -4.12 5.54
N ARG A 143 2.24 -3.83 4.40
CA ARG A 143 2.83 -4.86 3.56
C ARG A 143 4.00 -5.57 4.25
N ALA A 144 4.89 -4.82 4.89
CA ALA A 144 6.00 -5.39 5.64
C ALA A 144 5.51 -6.30 6.78
N ALA A 145 4.48 -5.86 7.52
CA ALA A 145 3.86 -6.64 8.58
C ALA A 145 3.18 -7.92 8.05
N ASP A 146 2.44 -7.83 6.93
CA ASP A 146 1.83 -9.01 6.30
C ASP A 146 2.87 -10.05 5.88
N LEU A 147 3.93 -9.61 5.19
CA LEU A 147 5.02 -10.48 4.76
C LEU A 147 5.71 -11.15 5.95
N SER A 148 6.04 -10.38 6.99
CA SER A 148 6.72 -10.89 8.18
C SER A 148 5.87 -11.92 8.94
N ARG A 149 4.55 -11.69 9.02
CA ARG A 149 3.60 -12.62 9.65
C ARG A 149 3.45 -13.92 8.87
N ARG A 150 3.39 -13.84 7.54
CA ARG A 150 3.19 -15.02 6.66
C ARG A 150 4.47 -15.82 6.44
N TYR A 151 5.61 -15.15 6.45
CA TYR A 151 6.91 -15.69 6.10
C TYR A 151 7.97 -15.24 7.12
N PRO A 152 7.90 -15.75 8.36
CA PRO A 152 8.92 -15.43 9.35
C PRO A 152 10.30 -15.81 8.80
N PRO A 153 11.29 -14.90 8.83
CA PRO A 153 12.63 -15.21 8.35
C PRO A 153 13.23 -16.41 9.09
N PRO A 154 14.09 -17.21 8.43
CA PRO A 154 14.74 -18.32 9.09
C PRO A 154 15.67 -17.83 10.22
N ALA A 155 15.91 -18.70 11.22
CA ALA A 155 16.79 -18.36 12.33
C ALA A 155 18.18 -17.94 11.84
N GLY A 156 18.70 -16.84 12.39
CA GLY A 156 19.99 -16.27 11.97
C GLY A 156 19.97 -15.48 10.66
N TRP A 157 18.81 -15.36 9.99
CA TRP A 157 18.69 -14.45 8.86
C TRP A 157 18.89 -13.00 9.30
N GLN A 158 19.67 -12.27 8.52
CA GLN A 158 19.87 -10.84 8.69
C GLN A 158 19.40 -10.11 7.42
N PRO A 159 18.82 -8.91 7.56
CA PRO A 159 18.49 -8.09 6.41
C PRO A 159 19.75 -7.80 5.59
N PRO A 160 19.65 -7.73 4.26
CA PRO A 160 20.75 -7.25 3.44
C PRO A 160 21.22 -5.89 3.98
N ALA A 161 22.54 -5.69 4.07
CA ALA A 161 23.07 -4.37 4.37
C ALA A 161 22.50 -3.36 3.37
N ASP A 162 22.17 -2.15 3.85
CA ASP A 162 21.64 -1.08 3.03
C ASP A 162 22.53 -0.92 1.79
N ARG A 163 22.04 -1.35 0.63
CA ARG A 163 22.75 -1.08 -0.61
C ARG A 163 22.72 0.43 -0.81
N PRO A 164 23.87 1.08 -1.07
CA PRO A 164 23.86 2.50 -1.39
C PRO A 164 22.91 2.73 -2.57
N GLU A 165 22.08 3.77 -2.45
CA GLU A 165 20.95 4.15 -3.32
C GLU A 165 21.33 4.30 -4.82
N ALA A 166 22.63 4.23 -5.14
CA ALA A 166 23.21 4.36 -6.47
C ALA A 166 22.95 3.16 -7.43
N ASP A 167 22.57 1.99 -6.91
CA ASP A 167 22.37 0.77 -7.73
C ASP A 167 20.89 0.42 -8.00
N ALA A 168 19.95 1.31 -7.66
CA ALA A 168 18.58 1.20 -8.14
C ALA A 168 18.58 1.48 -9.65
N ALA A 169 18.82 0.43 -10.45
CA ALA A 169 18.58 0.47 -11.88
C ALA A 169 17.18 1.07 -12.13
N PRO A 170 17.03 1.97 -13.12
CA PRO A 170 15.75 2.61 -13.39
C PRO A 170 14.67 1.56 -13.59
N ASP A 171 13.50 1.84 -13.02
CA ASP A 171 12.33 0.98 -13.09
C ASP A 171 12.08 0.61 -14.57
N PRO A 172 11.97 -0.69 -14.95
CA PRO A 172 11.72 -1.08 -16.34
C PRO A 172 10.43 -0.46 -16.91
N VAL A 173 9.52 -0.06 -16.02
CA VAL A 173 8.26 0.63 -16.35
C VAL A 173 8.52 2.09 -16.77
N GLU A 174 9.50 2.77 -16.19
CA GLU A 174 9.87 4.14 -16.57
C GLU A 174 10.63 4.18 -17.91
N ALA A 175 11.39 3.12 -18.21
CA ALA A 175 12.01 2.95 -19.52
C ALA A 175 10.98 2.69 -20.65
N ALA A 176 9.87 2.03 -20.33
CA ALA A 176 8.80 1.73 -21.30
C ALA A 176 7.85 2.93 -21.55
N SER A 177 7.80 3.92 -20.65
CA SER A 177 6.97 5.12 -20.79
C SER A 177 7.65 6.28 -21.54
N ARG A 178 8.90 6.12 -22.01
CA ARG A 178 9.51 7.06 -22.95
C ARG A 178 8.90 6.86 -24.34
N VAL A 179 7.70 7.40 -24.54
CA VAL A 179 7.12 7.60 -25.86
C VAL A 179 8.12 8.46 -26.66
N PRO A 180 8.60 8.03 -27.83
CA PRO A 180 9.41 8.89 -28.67
C PRO A 180 8.57 10.11 -29.04
N SER A 181 8.99 11.30 -28.60
CA SER A 181 8.44 12.58 -29.05
C SER A 181 8.79 12.82 -30.52
N GLY A 182 8.14 12.06 -31.40
CA GLY A 182 7.99 12.44 -32.80
C GLY A 182 6.97 13.57 -32.92
N PRO A 183 7.05 14.40 -33.97
CA PRO A 183 6.09 15.48 -34.19
C PRO A 183 4.68 14.90 -34.30
N VAL A 184 3.77 15.38 -33.43
CA VAL A 184 2.34 15.09 -33.45
C VAL A 184 1.80 15.50 -34.81
N ARG A 185 1.41 14.53 -35.65
CA ARG A 185 0.65 14.82 -36.87
C ARG A 185 -0.81 14.97 -36.49
N ILE A 186 -1.28 16.22 -36.45
CA ILE A 186 -2.71 16.53 -36.38
C ILE A 186 -3.32 16.05 -37.71
N ILE A 187 -4.20 15.06 -37.64
CA ILE A 187 -4.99 14.64 -38.80
C ILE A 187 -6.17 15.62 -38.87
N ASP A 188 -6.11 16.57 -39.79
CA ASP A 188 -7.25 17.41 -40.13
C ASP A 188 -8.34 16.51 -40.75
N MET A 189 -9.39 16.27 -39.98
CA MET A 189 -10.63 15.69 -40.50
C MET A 189 -11.38 16.81 -41.23
N ALA A 190 -11.15 16.92 -42.54
CA ALA A 190 -11.96 17.77 -43.39
C ALA A 190 -13.42 17.30 -43.36
N PRO A 191 -14.40 18.19 -43.19
CA PRO A 191 -15.81 17.82 -43.28
C PRO A 191 -16.14 17.43 -44.73
N ALA A 192 -16.72 16.24 -44.91
CA ALA A 192 -17.31 15.84 -46.18
C ALA A 192 -18.44 16.82 -46.51
N GLY A 193 -18.24 17.59 -47.59
CA GLY A 193 -19.25 18.48 -48.16
C GLY A 193 -20.40 17.72 -48.84
N PRO A 194 -21.49 18.43 -49.16
CA PRO A 194 -22.82 17.88 -49.45
C PRO A 194 -22.92 17.06 -50.74
#